data_AF-A0A7C4ZMD4-F1
#
_entry.id   AF-A0A7C4ZMD4-F1
#
_cell.length_a   1.000
_cell.length_b   1.000
_cell.length_c   1.000
_cell.angle_alpha   90.00
_cell.angle_beta   90.00
_cell.angle_gamma   90.00
#
_symmetry.space_group_name_H-M   'P 1'
#
loop_
_entity.id
_entity.type
_entity.pdbx_description
1 polymer ?
#
loop_
_entity_poly.entity_id
_entity_poly.type
_entity_poly.pdbx_seq_one_letter_code
_entity_poly.pdbx_strand_id
1 'polypeptide(L)'
;MHDGTTEVAGLIVHSDDPFFLCVVGVHVVAGLIAVTAGLVAMFSPKRRGRHSQWGNVYFWAIAAVFALATLLASLRGPEDFHLFLLGAFAFAAAWIGRSAQRRRWRNSLRVHLAGMGLSYILMLTAFYVETGDQLPVWKDLPPILYWILPAAVGLPFIVHALVRHPLVRRLER
;
A
#
# COMPACT_ATOMS: atom_id res chain seq x y z
N MET A 1 -39.68 -4.64 7.13
CA MET A 1 -38.47 -4.14 7.79
C MET A 1 -37.40 -5.17 7.48
N HIS A 2 -36.73 -5.02 6.34
CA HIS A 2 -35.77 -5.99 5.81
C HIS A 2 -34.39 -5.69 6.39
N ASP A 3 -33.85 -6.62 7.18
CA ASP A 3 -32.45 -6.61 7.60
C ASP A 3 -31.58 -6.89 6.37
N GLY A 4 -30.99 -5.83 5.83
CA GLY A 4 -30.09 -5.85 4.69
C GLY A 4 -28.72 -6.39 5.08
N THR A 5 -28.61 -7.72 5.12
CA THR A 5 -27.33 -8.42 5.29
C THR A 5 -27.18 -9.41 4.15
N THR A 6 -26.32 -9.08 3.19
CA THR A 6 -25.98 -10.00 2.11
C THR A 6 -24.61 -10.61 2.38
N GLU A 7 -24.58 -11.93 2.54
CA GLU A 7 -23.35 -12.69 2.75
C GLU A 7 -22.73 -13.03 1.38
N VAL A 8 -21.65 -12.36 1.00
CA VAL A 8 -20.92 -12.66 -0.23
C VAL A 8 -19.57 -13.26 0.16
N ALA A 9 -19.41 -14.56 -0.08
CA ALA A 9 -18.17 -15.30 0.20
C ALA A 9 -17.68 -15.22 1.67
N GLY A 10 -18.61 -15.18 2.64
CA GLY A 10 -18.29 -15.13 4.08
C GLY A 10 -18.04 -13.72 4.64
N LEU A 11 -18.32 -12.68 3.85
CA LEU A 11 -18.26 -11.28 4.27
C LEU A 11 -19.67 -10.77 4.56
N ILE A 12 -19.93 -10.40 5.82
CA ILE A 12 -21.17 -9.72 6.22
C ILE A 12 -21.02 -8.26 5.83
N VAL A 13 -21.63 -7.87 4.70
CA VAL A 13 -21.65 -6.47 4.24
C VAL A 13 -22.94 -5.82 4.73
N HIS A 14 -22.82 -4.81 5.61
CA HIS A 14 -23.93 -4.02 6.16
C HIS A 14 -24.44 -2.90 5.22
N SER A 15 -24.28 -3.06 3.90
CA SER A 15 -24.77 -2.15 2.86
C SER A 15 -24.97 -2.89 1.54
N ASP A 16 -26.22 -3.13 1.15
CA ASP A 16 -26.57 -3.87 -0.07
C ASP A 16 -26.51 -3.01 -1.36
N ASP A 17 -25.83 -1.84 -1.33
CA ASP A 17 -25.74 -0.93 -2.47
C ASP A 17 -24.74 -1.47 -3.53
N PRO A 18 -25.21 -1.82 -4.75
CA PRO A 18 -24.34 -2.29 -5.83
C PRO A 18 -23.20 -1.33 -6.16
N PHE A 19 -23.40 -0.02 -5.97
CA PHE A 19 -22.36 0.97 -6.20
C PHE A 19 -21.20 0.82 -5.21
N PHE A 20 -21.51 0.67 -3.92
CA PHE A 20 -20.49 0.48 -2.88
C PHE A 20 -19.67 -0.80 -3.12
N LEU A 21 -20.35 -1.91 -3.42
CA LEU A 21 -19.69 -3.18 -3.74
C LEU A 21 -18.80 -3.09 -4.98
N CYS A 22 -19.23 -2.35 -6.01
CA CYS A 22 -18.41 -2.09 -7.19
C CYS A 22 -17.14 -1.33 -6.83
N VAL A 23 -17.24 -0.25 -6.05
CA VAL A 23 -16.09 0.54 -5.61
C VAL A 23 -15.12 -0.30 -4.79
N VAL A 24 -15.62 -1.14 -3.86
CA VAL A 24 -14.79 -2.08 -3.09
C VAL A 24 -14.10 -3.09 -4.02
N GLY A 25 -14.82 -3.68 -4.98
CA GLY A 25 -14.23 -4.62 -5.93
C GLY A 25 -13.09 -3.99 -6.75
N VAL A 26 -13.30 -2.76 -7.24
CA VAL A 26 -12.26 -2.01 -7.96
C VAL A 26 -11.09 -1.66 -7.04
N HIS A 27 -11.36 -1.31 -5.78
CA HIS A 27 -10.32 -1.03 -4.78
C HIS A 27 -9.42 -2.25 -4.54
N VAL A 28 -10.01 -3.44 -4.35
CA VAL A 28 -9.26 -4.68 -4.15
C VAL A 28 -8.38 -4.99 -5.36
N VAL A 29 -8.92 -4.88 -6.58
CA VAL A 29 -8.14 -5.10 -7.81
C VAL A 29 -6.99 -4.10 -7.93
N ALA A 30 -7.23 -2.81 -7.64
CA ALA A 30 -6.20 -1.79 -7.65
C ALA A 30 -5.11 -2.07 -6.59
N GLY A 31 -5.51 -2.53 -5.40
CA GLY A 31 -4.59 -2.96 -4.33
C GLY A 31 -3.70 -4.12 -4.75
N LEU A 32 -4.26 -5.16 -5.36
CA LEU A 32 -3.49 -6.30 -5.89
C LEU A 32 -2.49 -5.88 -6.97
N ILE A 33 -2.89 -4.98 -7.87
CA ILE A 33 -1.99 -4.41 -8.87
C ILE A 33 -0.86 -3.63 -8.19
N ALA A 34 -1.15 -2.83 -7.15
CA ALA A 34 -0.13 -2.10 -6.41
C ALA A 34 0.86 -3.05 -5.71
N VAL A 35 0.37 -4.08 -5.01
CA VAL A 35 1.22 -5.06 -4.31
C VAL A 35 2.15 -5.78 -5.29
N THR A 36 1.61 -6.31 -6.38
CA THR A 36 2.36 -7.06 -7.39
C THR A 36 3.34 -6.17 -8.15
N ALA A 37 2.92 -4.97 -8.58
CA ALA A 37 3.81 -4.03 -9.26
C ALA A 37 4.95 -3.55 -8.35
N GLY A 38 4.66 -3.29 -7.06
CA GLY A 38 5.68 -2.95 -6.07
C GLY A 38 6.69 -4.08 -5.86
N LEU A 39 6.23 -5.32 -5.75
CA LEU A 39 7.08 -6.49 -5.61
C LEU A 39 8.00 -6.69 -6.83
N VAL A 40 7.42 -6.63 -8.04
CA VAL A 40 8.18 -6.73 -9.29
C VAL A 40 9.17 -5.58 -9.43
N ALA A 41 8.81 -4.36 -9.02
CA ALA A 41 9.72 -3.22 -9.01
C ALA A 41 10.88 -3.41 -8.03
N MET A 42 10.64 -3.99 -6.84
CA MET A 42 11.66 -4.25 -5.83
C MET A 42 12.70 -5.29 -6.28
N PHE A 43 12.25 -6.37 -6.93
CA PHE A 43 13.14 -7.42 -7.43
C PHE A 43 13.74 -7.12 -8.81
N SER A 44 13.23 -6.12 -9.53
CA SER A 44 13.79 -5.72 -10.81
C SER A 44 15.17 -5.07 -10.65
N PRO A 45 16.10 -5.30 -11.60
CA PRO A 45 17.38 -4.60 -11.63
C PRO A 45 17.16 -3.07 -11.60
N LYS A 46 17.82 -2.39 -10.64
CA LYS A 46 17.72 -0.93 -10.41
C LYS A 46 18.38 -0.11 -11.53
N ARG A 47 17.82 -0.22 -12.73
CA ARG A 47 18.24 0.45 -13.96
C ARG A 47 17.03 1.11 -14.63
N ARG A 48 17.26 2.12 -15.46
CA ARG A 48 16.22 2.66 -16.34
C ARG A 48 15.68 1.54 -17.24
N GLY A 49 14.36 1.46 -17.37
CA GLY A 49 13.66 0.36 -18.05
C GLY A 49 12.63 -0.30 -17.14
N ARG A 50 12.73 -1.62 -16.96
CA ARG A 50 11.75 -2.46 -16.23
C ARG A 50 11.42 -1.93 -14.83
N HIS A 51 12.42 -1.60 -14.00
CA HIS A 51 12.19 -1.04 -12.66
C HIS A 51 11.39 0.29 -12.70
N SER A 52 11.67 1.15 -13.68
CA SER A 52 10.96 2.43 -13.84
C SER A 52 9.53 2.27 -14.35
N GLN A 53 9.27 1.26 -15.19
CA GLN A 53 7.92 0.96 -15.69
C GLN A 53 7.06 0.41 -14.55
N TRP A 54 7.53 -0.61 -13.85
CA TRP A 54 6.81 -1.19 -12.70
C TRP A 54 6.65 -0.20 -11.54
N GLY A 55 7.66 0.64 -11.28
CA GLY A 55 7.55 1.74 -10.32
C GLY A 55 6.55 2.83 -10.74
N ASN A 56 6.26 2.98 -12.04
CA ASN A 56 5.20 3.86 -12.54
C ASN A 56 3.82 3.23 -12.34
N VAL A 57 3.66 1.95 -12.69
CA VAL A 57 2.42 1.20 -12.45
C VAL A 57 2.07 1.21 -10.97
N TYR A 58 3.03 0.88 -10.10
CA TYR A 58 2.86 0.94 -8.64
C TYR A 58 2.37 2.31 -8.17
N PHE A 59 3.00 3.40 -8.64
CA PHE A 59 2.65 4.75 -8.20
C PHE A 59 1.22 5.16 -8.61
N TRP A 60 0.77 4.78 -9.81
CA TRP A 60 -0.60 5.06 -10.23
C TRP A 60 -1.61 4.13 -9.55
N ALA A 61 -1.24 2.88 -9.30
CA ALA A 61 -2.07 1.94 -8.56
C ALA A 61 -2.31 2.42 -7.12
N ILE A 62 -1.26 2.83 -6.38
CA ILE A 62 -1.43 3.35 -5.02
C ILE A 62 -2.21 4.68 -4.99
N ALA A 63 -2.10 5.51 -6.03
CA ALA A 63 -2.93 6.70 -6.17
C ALA A 63 -4.42 6.36 -6.36
N ALA A 64 -4.71 5.35 -7.19
CA ALA A 64 -6.07 4.86 -7.41
C ALA A 64 -6.65 4.23 -6.13
N VAL A 65 -5.86 3.41 -5.42
CA VAL A 65 -6.23 2.83 -4.11
C VAL A 65 -6.58 3.94 -3.12
N PHE A 66 -5.75 4.99 -3.01
CA PHE A 66 -6.01 6.12 -2.12
C PHE A 66 -7.28 6.90 -2.50
N ALA A 67 -7.50 7.15 -3.80
CA ALA A 67 -8.71 7.83 -4.27
C ALA A 67 -9.98 7.02 -3.98
N LEU A 68 -9.94 5.70 -4.23
CA LEU A 68 -11.05 4.79 -3.93
C LEU A 68 -11.30 4.67 -2.43
N ALA A 69 -10.24 4.60 -1.61
CA ALA A 69 -10.38 4.61 -0.15
C ALA A 69 -10.99 5.92 0.37
N THR A 70 -10.63 7.06 -0.22
CA THR A 70 -11.24 8.37 0.11
C THR A 70 -12.73 8.38 -0.20
N LEU A 71 -13.12 7.80 -1.35
CA LEU A 71 -14.52 7.67 -1.74
C LEU A 71 -15.27 6.75 -0.77
N LEU A 72 -14.73 5.58 -0.45
CA LEU A 72 -15.32 4.63 0.50
C LEU A 72 -15.49 5.25 1.89
N ALA A 73 -14.45 5.93 2.41
CA ALA A 73 -14.50 6.61 3.71
C ALA A 73 -15.57 7.71 3.76
N SER A 74 -15.79 8.40 2.64
CA SER A 74 -16.82 9.44 2.51
C SER A 74 -18.24 8.87 2.50
N LEU A 75 -18.40 7.61 2.07
CA LEU A 75 -19.70 6.91 2.00
C LEU A 75 -20.03 6.16 3.30
N ARG A 76 -19.03 5.64 4.03
CA ARG A 76 -19.22 4.77 5.21
C ARG A 76 -19.30 5.52 6.56
N GLY A 77 -18.78 6.75 6.62
CA GLY A 77 -18.72 7.52 7.88
C GLY A 77 -17.43 7.28 8.69
N PRO A 78 -17.31 7.88 9.89
CA PRO A 78 -16.04 8.09 10.59
C PRO A 78 -15.35 6.85 11.20
N GLU A 79 -15.96 5.66 11.12
CA GLU A 79 -15.40 4.43 11.72
C GLU A 79 -14.07 4.00 11.05
N ASP A 80 -13.88 4.30 9.77
CA ASP A 80 -12.71 3.89 8.99
C ASP A 80 -11.61 4.97 8.87
N PHE A 81 -11.66 6.01 9.72
CA PHE A 81 -10.73 7.15 9.62
C PHE A 81 -9.25 6.75 9.73
N HIS A 82 -8.94 5.71 10.52
CA HIS A 82 -7.58 5.21 10.70
C HIS A 82 -7.02 4.55 9.42
N LEU A 83 -7.84 3.81 8.66
CA LEU A 83 -7.47 3.22 7.37
C LEU A 83 -7.24 4.31 6.31
N PHE A 84 -8.09 5.34 6.32
CA PHE A 84 -7.90 6.52 5.47
C PHE A 84 -6.56 7.22 5.74
N LEU A 85 -6.22 7.43 7.02
CA LEU A 85 -4.94 8.02 7.39
C LEU A 85 -3.75 7.17 6.93
N LEU A 86 -3.81 5.84 7.10
CA LEU A 86 -2.76 4.94 6.61
C LEU A 86 -2.59 5.06 5.08
N GLY A 87 -3.70 5.08 4.33
CA GLY A 87 -3.69 5.30 2.89
C GLY A 87 -3.10 6.65 2.49
N ALA A 88 -3.46 7.72 3.21
CA ALA A 88 -2.94 9.07 2.98
C ALA A 88 -1.43 9.14 3.22
N PHE A 89 -0.94 8.56 4.33
CA PHE A 89 0.48 8.50 4.63
C PHE A 89 1.24 7.65 3.61
N ALA A 90 0.67 6.53 3.17
CA ALA A 90 1.26 5.70 2.13
C ALA A 90 1.43 6.47 0.81
N PHE A 91 0.37 7.16 0.37
CA PHE A 91 0.42 7.97 -0.84
C PHE A 91 1.39 9.16 -0.71
N ALA A 92 1.39 9.86 0.43
CA ALA A 92 2.31 10.96 0.69
C ALA A 92 3.77 10.49 0.64
N ALA A 93 4.10 9.34 1.24
CA ALA A 93 5.43 8.76 1.18
C ALA A 93 5.85 8.40 -0.26
N ALA A 94 4.95 7.81 -1.04
CA ALA A 94 5.19 7.49 -2.45
C ALA A 94 5.42 8.77 -3.28
N TRP A 95 4.61 9.81 -3.03
CA TRP A 95 4.70 11.11 -3.69
C TRP A 95 6.04 11.79 -3.40
N ILE A 96 6.46 11.83 -2.13
CA ILE A 96 7.75 12.39 -1.72
C ILE A 96 8.91 11.61 -2.35
N GLY A 97 8.87 10.28 -2.28
CA GLY A 97 9.90 9.42 -2.86
C GLY A 97 10.06 9.60 -4.37
N ARG A 98 8.95 9.76 -5.10
CA ARG A 98 8.96 10.02 -6.54
C ARG A 98 9.39 11.46 -6.88
N SER A 99 8.92 12.43 -6.11
CA SER A 99 9.22 13.85 -6.31
C SER A 99 10.69 14.15 -6.06
N ALA A 100 11.28 13.59 -5.01
CA ALA A 100 12.71 13.72 -4.73
C ALA A 100 13.57 13.20 -5.90
N GLN A 101 13.17 12.08 -6.49
CA GLN A 101 13.84 11.51 -7.67
C GLN A 101 13.69 12.37 -8.92
N ARG A 102 12.51 12.94 -9.18
CA ARG A 102 12.24 13.77 -10.35
C ARG A 102 12.89 15.16 -10.27
N ARG A 103 12.85 15.78 -9.09
CA ARG A 103 13.41 17.12 -8.82
C ARG A 103 14.89 17.08 -8.43
N ARG A 104 15.53 15.90 -8.47
CA ARG A 104 16.94 15.67 -8.12
C ARG A 104 17.35 16.32 -6.81
N TRP A 105 16.57 16.10 -5.76
CA TRP A 105 16.89 16.62 -4.42
C TRP A 105 18.24 16.12 -3.91
N ARG A 106 18.80 16.81 -2.93
CA ARG A 106 19.98 16.30 -2.21
C ARG A 106 19.61 14.96 -1.57
N ASN A 107 20.45 13.94 -1.76
CA ASN A 107 20.17 12.55 -1.34
C ASN A 107 18.95 11.91 -2.03
N SER A 108 18.61 12.34 -3.25
CA SER A 108 17.51 11.84 -4.09
C SER A 108 17.30 10.33 -4.01
N LEU A 109 18.37 9.52 -4.13
CA LEU A 109 18.27 8.06 -4.09
C LEU A 109 17.81 7.54 -2.72
N ARG A 110 18.32 8.12 -1.62
CA ARG A 110 17.95 7.73 -0.25
C ARG A 110 16.48 8.09 0.01
N VAL A 111 16.07 9.29 -0.36
CA VAL A 111 14.67 9.75 -0.20
C VAL A 111 13.73 8.95 -1.08
N HIS A 112 14.13 8.62 -2.30
CA HIS A 112 13.36 7.75 -3.20
C HIS A 112 13.18 6.35 -2.62
N LEU A 113 14.27 5.70 -2.19
CA LEU A 113 14.23 4.36 -1.61
C LEU A 113 13.40 4.33 -0.32
N ALA A 114 13.61 5.30 0.56
CA ALA A 114 12.87 5.41 1.81
C ALA A 114 11.39 5.71 1.57
N GLY A 115 11.06 6.68 0.71
CA GLY A 115 9.67 7.05 0.43
C GLY A 115 8.88 5.94 -0.26
N MET A 116 9.46 5.31 -1.29
CA MET A 116 8.82 4.19 -1.97
C MET A 116 8.69 2.97 -1.05
N GLY A 117 9.73 2.64 -0.29
CA GLY A 117 9.68 1.53 0.67
C GLY A 117 8.67 1.76 1.79
N LEU A 118 8.66 2.95 2.40
CA LEU A 118 7.71 3.31 3.45
C LEU A 118 6.27 3.28 2.93
N SER A 119 6.03 3.79 1.72
CA SER A 119 4.71 3.70 1.10
C SER A 119 4.20 2.27 0.96
N TYR A 120 5.11 1.34 0.62
CA TYR A 120 4.75 -0.07 0.43
C TYR A 120 4.43 -0.74 1.75
N ILE A 121 5.19 -0.44 2.83
CA ILE A 121 4.91 -0.94 4.17
C ILE A 121 3.54 -0.44 4.65
N LEU A 122 3.28 0.88 4.56
CA LEU A 122 2.02 1.46 5.02
C LEU A 122 0.82 0.90 4.25
N MET A 123 0.97 0.72 2.93
CA MET A 123 -0.05 0.09 2.09
C MET A 123 -0.32 -1.37 2.51
N LEU A 124 0.73 -2.17 2.75
CA LEU A 124 0.55 -3.53 3.25
C LEU A 124 -0.09 -3.55 4.64
N THR A 125 0.30 -2.65 5.54
CA THR A 125 -0.35 -2.52 6.84
C THR A 125 -1.83 -2.21 6.69
N ALA A 126 -2.21 -1.24 5.86
CA ALA A 126 -3.62 -0.94 5.61
C ALA A 126 -4.39 -2.17 5.07
N PHE A 127 -3.81 -2.88 4.09
CA PHE A 127 -4.41 -4.09 3.52
C PHE A 127 -4.60 -5.20 4.58
N TYR A 128 -3.58 -5.46 5.40
CA TYR A 128 -3.65 -6.49 6.44
C TYR A 128 -4.63 -6.12 7.56
N VAL A 129 -4.75 -4.85 7.93
CA VAL A 129 -5.71 -4.39 8.94
C VAL A 129 -7.14 -4.48 8.42
N GLU A 130 -7.36 -4.17 7.13
CA GLU A 130 -8.68 -4.23 6.51
C GLU A 130 -9.15 -5.66 6.17
N THR A 131 -8.22 -6.59 5.92
CA THR A 131 -8.51 -7.94 5.40
C THR A 131 -8.19 -9.07 6.42
N GLY A 132 -7.54 -8.77 7.53
CA GLY A 132 -6.88 -9.77 8.39
C GLY A 132 -7.82 -10.80 9.01
N ASP A 133 -8.99 -10.35 9.46
CA ASP A 133 -10.04 -11.15 10.08
C ASP A 133 -10.84 -12.01 9.08
N GLN A 134 -10.79 -11.67 7.79
CA GLN A 134 -11.52 -12.33 6.72
C GLN A 134 -10.72 -13.47 6.06
N LEU A 135 -9.41 -13.56 6.29
CA LEU A 135 -8.57 -14.60 5.69
C LEU A 135 -8.58 -15.89 6.51
N PRO A 136 -8.93 -17.05 5.92
CA PRO A 136 -9.11 -18.32 6.65
C PRO A 136 -7.82 -18.85 7.31
N VAL A 137 -6.64 -18.42 6.85
CA VAL A 137 -5.33 -18.79 7.43
C VAL A 137 -4.96 -17.91 8.62
N TRP A 138 -5.54 -16.71 8.73
CA TRP A 138 -5.14 -15.69 9.69
C TRP A 138 -6.16 -15.47 10.81
N LYS A 139 -7.37 -16.04 10.70
CA LYS A 139 -8.51 -15.85 11.61
C LYS A 139 -8.22 -15.90 13.13
N ASP A 140 -7.21 -16.65 13.56
CA ASP A 140 -6.83 -16.81 14.97
C ASP A 140 -5.70 -15.88 15.45
N LEU A 141 -5.19 -14.98 14.60
CA LEU A 141 -4.09 -14.10 14.96
C LEU A 141 -4.55 -12.85 15.74
N PRO A 142 -3.86 -12.49 16.84
CA PRO A 142 -4.14 -11.27 17.59
C PRO A 142 -4.15 -10.03 16.69
N PRO A 143 -5.09 -9.08 16.88
CA PRO A 143 -5.19 -7.85 16.08
C PRO A 143 -3.86 -7.10 15.90
N ILE A 144 -3.00 -7.13 16.92
CA ILE A 144 -1.69 -6.49 16.95
C ILE A 144 -0.72 -7.06 15.90
N LEU A 145 -0.82 -8.35 15.56
CA LEU A 145 0.05 -8.98 14.58
C LEU A 145 -0.20 -8.47 13.16
N TYR A 146 -1.43 -8.09 12.80
CA TYR A 146 -1.73 -7.47 11.51
C TYR A 146 -1.06 -6.10 11.33
N TRP A 147 -0.94 -5.34 12.42
CA TRP A 147 -0.28 -4.05 12.42
C TRP A 147 1.25 -4.18 12.31
N ILE A 148 1.82 -5.17 13.00
CA ILE A 148 3.27 -5.29 13.17
C ILE A 148 3.92 -6.12 12.05
N LEU A 149 3.27 -7.15 11.52
CA LEU A 149 3.88 -8.08 10.54
C LEU A 149 4.48 -7.39 9.30
N PRO A 150 3.74 -6.50 8.61
CA PRO A 150 4.27 -5.84 7.41
C PRO A 150 5.48 -4.96 7.71
N ALA A 151 5.46 -4.27 8.87
CA ALA A 151 6.57 -3.45 9.33
C ALA A 151 7.76 -4.32 9.79
N ALA A 152 7.51 -5.39 10.54
CA ALA A 152 8.54 -6.29 11.05
C ALA A 152 9.31 -6.99 9.92
N VAL A 153 8.65 -7.29 8.80
CA VAL A 153 9.30 -7.87 7.62
C VAL A 153 9.90 -6.78 6.71
N GLY A 154 9.15 -5.71 6.44
CA GLY A 154 9.55 -4.68 5.48
C GLY A 154 10.67 -3.76 5.98
N LEU A 155 10.65 -3.39 7.27
CA LEU A 155 11.61 -2.46 7.87
C LEU A 155 13.05 -2.99 7.84
N PRO A 156 13.38 -4.24 8.22
CA PRO A 156 14.75 -4.75 8.12
C PRO A 156 15.24 -4.83 6.67
N PHE A 157 14.36 -5.11 5.70
CA PHE A 157 14.71 -5.07 4.27
C PHE A 157 15.08 -3.65 3.80
N ILE A 158 14.28 -2.64 4.19
CA ILE A 158 14.54 -1.24 3.87
C ILE A 158 15.83 -0.76 4.54
N VAL A 159 16.00 -1.02 5.83
CA VAL A 159 17.20 -0.63 6.59
C VAL A 159 18.44 -1.30 6.00
N HIS A 160 18.38 -2.59 5.67
CA HIS A 160 19.49 -3.28 5.01
C HIS A 160 19.81 -2.67 3.64
N ALA A 161 18.80 -2.35 2.84
CA ALA A 161 18.98 -1.70 1.54
C ALA A 161 19.51 -0.26 1.64
N LEU A 162 19.19 0.48 2.71
CA LEU A 162 19.72 1.82 2.96
C LEU A 162 21.17 1.79 3.46
N VAL A 163 21.50 0.87 4.36
CA VAL A 163 22.80 0.83 5.05
C VAL A 163 23.87 0.10 4.23
N ARG A 164 23.50 -0.97 3.51
CA ARG A 164 24.47 -1.88 2.88
C ARG A 164 24.50 -1.88 1.36
N HIS A 165 23.58 -1.20 0.68
CA HIS A 165 23.52 -1.30 -0.78
C HIS A 165 24.62 -0.47 -1.47
N PRO A 166 25.48 -1.09 -2.31
CA PRO A 166 26.63 -0.44 -2.94
C PRO A 166 26.27 0.69 -3.92
N LEU A 167 24.98 0.90 -4.21
CA LEU A 167 24.50 2.01 -5.06
C LEU A 167 24.50 3.35 -4.31
N VAL A 168 24.28 3.36 -2.99
CA VAL A 168 24.38 4.58 -2.17
C VAL A 168 25.84 5.01 -2.05
N ARG A 169 26.76 4.04 -1.88
CA ARG A 169 28.21 4.28 -1.78
C ARG A 169 28.90 4.64 -3.10
N ARG A 170 28.31 4.35 -4.26
CA ARG A 170 28.87 4.70 -5.59
C ARG A 170 28.45 6.07 -6.11
N LEU A 171 27.44 6.70 -5.52
CA LEU A 171 26.98 8.06 -5.89
C LEU A 171 27.49 9.14 -4.91
N GLU A 172 28.11 8.74 -3.80
CA GLU A 172 28.80 9.62 -2.85
C GLU A 172 30.32 9.66 -3.07
N ARG A 173 30.81 9.00 -4.12
CA ARG A 173 32.16 9.19 -4.71
C ARG A 173 31.99 9.86 -6.06
#